data_AF-A0A0Q5NZP3-F1
#
_entry.id   AF-A0A0Q5NZP3-F1
#
_cell.length_a   1.000
_cell.length_b   1.000
_cell.length_c   1.000
_cell.angle_alpha   90.00
_cell.angle_beta   90.00
_cell.angle_gamma   90.00
#
_symmetry.space_group_name_H-M   'P 1'
#
loop_
_entity.id
_entity.type
_entity.pdbx_description
1 polymer ?
#
loop_
_entity_poly.entity_id
_entity_poly.type
_entity_poly.pdbx_seq_one_letter_code
_entity_poly.pdbx_strand_id
1 'polypeptide(L)' 'MKKILMVLTCVSEIGDTGEKTGYNVAEAAYPWKVFKDSGHFVDFASIQGGRPHSSGPTVTALPDPT' A
#
# COMPACT_ATOMS: atom_id res chain seq x y z
N MET A 1 -14.77 10.21 -13.49
CA MET A 1 -13.69 9.23 -13.30
C MET A 1 -12.36 9.95 -13.17
N LYS A 2 -11.61 9.72 -12.10
CA LYS A 2 -10.27 10.29 -11.87
C LYS A 2 -9.26 9.16 -11.70
N LYS A 3 -7.96 9.49 -11.89
CA LYS A 3 -6.84 8.59 -11.60
C LYS A 3 -6.23 8.98 -10.26
N ILE A 4 -6.01 8.01 -9.39
CA ILE A 4 -5.45 8.16 -8.05
C ILE A 4 -4.24 7.25 -7.96
N LEU A 5 -3.11 7.79 -7.53
CA LEU A 5 -1.91 7.02 -7.24
C LEU A 5 -1.75 6.94 -5.72
N MET A 6 -1.74 5.73 -5.17
CA MET A 6 -1.43 5.49 -3.77
C MET A 6 0.03 5.06 -3.65
N VAL A 7 0.83 5.81 -2.90
CA VAL A 7 2.26 5.54 -2.72
C VAL A 7 2.50 4.89 -1.37
N LEU A 8 3.13 3.71 -1.36
CA LEU A 8 3.40 2.92 -0.16
C LEU A 8 4.86 3.05 0.29
N THR A 9 5.06 3.06 1.61
CA THR A 9 6.41 3.05 2.19
C THR A 9 7.14 1.73 1.92
N CYS A 10 8.46 1.79 1.75
CA CYS A 10 9.34 0.64 1.59
C CYS A 10 10.12 0.30 2.88
N VAL A 11 9.93 1.07 3.96
CA VAL A 11 10.64 0.84 5.21
C VAL A 11 10.17 -0.45 5.86
N SER A 12 11.10 -1.36 6.14
CA SER A 12 10.83 -2.68 6.73
C SER A 12 11.20 -2.80 8.20
N GLU A 13 11.90 -1.81 8.77
CA GLU A 13 12.35 -1.78 10.17
C GLU A 13 12.21 -0.37 10.78
N ILE A 14 11.93 -0.30 12.08
CA ILE A 14 11.81 0.97 12.81
C ILE A 14 13.19 1.43 13.28
N GLY A 15 13.82 2.33 12.53
CA GLY A 15 15.13 2.87 12.88
C GLY A 15 16.14 1.75 13.13
N ASP A 16 16.79 1.77 14.30
CA ASP A 16 17.82 0.80 14.70
C ASP A 16 17.29 -0.29 15.68
N THR A 17 15.97 -0.42 15.85
CA THR A 17 15.41 -1.37 16.84
C THR A 17 15.38 -2.81 16.35
N GLY A 18 15.46 -3.02 15.03
CA GLY A 18 15.23 -4.32 14.39
C GLY A 18 13.78 -4.78 14.39
N GLU A 19 12.84 -3.98 14.93
CA GLU A 19 11.41 -4.29 14.88
C GLU A 19 10.90 -4.14 13.46
N LYS A 20 10.28 -5.21 12.94
CA LYS A 20 9.73 -5.23 11.58
C LYS A 20 8.52 -4.30 11.46
N THR A 21 8.48 -3.56 10.36
CA THR A 21 7.37 -2.68 10.01
C THR A 21 7.14 -2.70 8.49
N GLY A 22 6.28 -1.80 8.03
CA GLY A 22 5.84 -1.70 6.66
C GLY A 22 4.64 -0.78 6.53
N TYR A 23 4.04 -0.73 5.35
CA TYR A 23 2.75 -0.07 5.23
C TYR A 23 1.67 -0.86 5.98
N ASN A 24 0.73 -0.13 6.60
CA ASN A 24 -0.44 -0.72 7.22
C ASN A 24 -1.46 -1.09 6.13
N VAL A 25 -1.79 -2.37 6.04
CA VAL A 25 -2.64 -2.88 4.97
C VAL A 25 -4.07 -2.35 5.05
N ALA A 26 -4.60 -2.14 6.26
CA ALA A 26 -5.93 -1.59 6.45
C ALA A 26 -6.01 -0.13 5.97
N GLU A 27 -4.96 0.66 6.25
CA GLU A 27 -4.85 2.05 5.80
C GLU A 27 -4.74 2.18 4.28
N ALA A 28 -4.21 1.15 3.59
CA ALA A 28 -4.24 1.10 2.13
C ALA A 28 -5.59 0.57 1.59
N ALA A 29 -6.15 -0.47 2.19
CA ALA A 29 -7.32 -1.18 1.68
C ALA A 29 -8.62 -0.38 1.83
N TYR A 30 -8.83 0.31 2.96
CA TYR A 30 -10.08 1.05 3.17
C TYR A 30 -10.25 2.21 2.18
N PRO A 31 -9.27 3.12 1.98
CA PRO A 31 -9.40 4.19 0.99
C PRO A 31 -9.46 3.65 -0.44
N TRP A 32 -8.66 2.62 -0.77
CA TRP A 32 -8.70 1.97 -2.08
C TRP A 32 -10.11 1.48 -2.42
N LYS A 33 -10.78 0.82 -1.47
CA LYS A 33 -12.15 0.33 -1.66
C LYS A 33 -13.13 1.49 -1.89
N VAL A 34 -13.05 2.55 -1.10
CA VAL A 34 -13.90 3.74 -1.27
C VAL A 34 -13.74 4.36 -2.67
N PHE A 35 -12.50 4.52 -3.12
CA PHE A 35 -12.22 5.07 -4.44
C PHE A 35 -12.68 4.15 -5.58
N LYS A 36 -12.43 2.84 -5.46
CA LYS A 36 -12.88 1.84 -6.43
C LYS A 36 -14.40 1.80 -6.54
N ASP A 37 -15.11 1.75 -5.41
CA ASP A 37 -16.57 1.70 -5.35
C ASP A 37 -17.19 3.00 -5.92
N SER A 38 -16.47 4.13 -5.86
CA SER A 38 -16.85 5.40 -6.52
C SER A 38 -16.53 5.48 -8.03
N GLY A 39 -15.98 4.41 -8.62
CA GLY A 39 -15.64 4.36 -10.04
C GLY A 39 -14.38 5.16 -10.41
N HIS A 40 -13.43 5.31 -9.48
CA HIS A 40 -12.12 5.88 -9.77
C HIS A 40 -11.11 4.79 -10.13
N PHE A 41 -10.16 5.14 -11.00
CA PHE A 41 -9.01 4.29 -11.27
C PHE A 41 -7.97 4.54 -10.19
N VAL A 42 -7.52 3.47 -9.53
CA VAL A 42 -6.52 3.53 -8.47
C VAL A 42 -5.36 2.65 -8.86
N ASP A 43 -4.16 3.21 -8.81
CA ASP A 43 -2.91 2.52 -9.05
C ASP A 43 -2.00 2.64 -7.83
N PHE A 44 -0.98 1.80 -7.75
CA PHE A 44 -0.05 1.77 -6.64
C PHE A 44 1.39 1.97 -7.11
N ALA A 45 2.16 2.69 -6.30
CA ALA A 45 3.61 2.77 -6.42
C ALA A 45 4.25 2.57 -5.04
N SER A 46 5.52 2.24 -5.01
CA SER A 46 6.32 2.22 -3.79
C SER A 46 7.53 3.15 -3.95
N ILE A 47 8.06 3.67 -2.85
CA ILE A 47 9.16 4.65 -2.88
C ILE A 47 10.39 4.11 -3.64
N GLN A 48 10.71 2.83 -3.47
CA GLN A 48 11.85 2.16 -4.09
C GLN A 48 11.50 1.40 -5.38
N GLY A 49 10.22 1.39 -5.78
CA GLY A 49 9.71 0.52 -6.84
C GLY A 49 9.57 -0.94 -6.40
N GLY A 50 8.79 -1.72 -7.15
CA GLY A 50 8.51 -3.12 -6.82
C GLY A 50 7.72 -3.27 -5.52
N ARG A 51 7.76 -4.49 -4.95
CA ARG A 51 6.87 -4.89 -3.85
C ARG A 51 7.32 -4.29 -2.50
N PRO A 52 6.52 -3.42 -1.86
CA PRO A 52 6.81 -2.88 -0.53
C PRO A 52 6.54 -3.90 0.58
N HIS A 53 7.11 -3.65 1.76
CA HIS A 53 6.90 -4.47 2.95
C HIS A 53 5.60 -4.07 3.65
N SER A 54 4.77 -5.05 4.03
CA SER A 54 3.56 -4.83 4.83
C SER A 54 3.80 -5.20 6.29
N SER A 55 3.29 -4.40 7.23
CA SER A 55 3.35 -4.70 8.67
C SER A 55 2.27 -5.68 9.15
N GLY A 56 1.27 -5.98 8.30
CA GLY A 56 0.17 -6.91 8.58
C GLY A 56 0.09 -8.09 7.60
N PRO A 57 -0.92 -8.98 7.74
CA PRO A 57 -1.12 -10.08 6.80
C PRO A 57 -1.33 -9.54 5.39
N THR A 58 -0.73 -10.21 4.40
CA THR A 58 -0.88 -9.83 3.00
C THR A 58 -2.37 -9.89 2.62
N VAL A 59 -2.91 -8.78 2.12
CA VAL A 59 -4.27 -8.76 1.58
C VAL A 59 -4.20 -9.04 0.08
N THR A 60 -4.66 -10.23 -0.31
CA THR A 60 -4.76 -10.67 -1.72
C THR A 60 -5.68 -9.78 -2.57
N ALA A 61 -6.49 -8.92 -1.94
CA ALA A 61 -7.46 -8.07 -2.61
C ALA A 61 -6.89 -6.74 -3.14
N LEU A 62 -5.71 -6.31 -2.67
CA LEU A 62 -5.04 -5.12 -3.22
C LEU A 62 -4.33 -5.51 -4.53
N PRO A 63 -4.40 -4.67 -5.58
CA PRO A 63 -3.55 -4.82 -6.76
C PRO A 63 -2.07 -4.82 -6.34
N ASP A 64 -1.25 -5.61 -7.03
CA ASP A 64 0.19 -5.56 -6.81
C ASP A 64 0.72 -4.17 -7.21
N PRO A 65 1.47 -3.49 -6.33
CA PRO A 65 2.18 -2.28 -6.68
C PRO A 65 3.25 -2.60 -7.73
N THR A 66 3.14 -1.96 -8.91
CA THR A 66 4.15 -2.04 -9.98
C THR A 66 5.41 -1.28 -9.62
#